data_AF-A0A060BUH9-F1
#
_entry.id   AF-A0A060BUH9-F1
#
_cell.length_a   1.000
_cell.length_b   1.000
_cell.length_c   1.000
_cell.angle_alpha   90.00
_cell.angle_beta   90.00
_cell.angle_gamma   90.00
#
_symmetry.space_group_name_H-M   'P 1'
#
loop_
_entity.id
_entity.type
_entity.pdbx_description
1 polymer ?
#
loop_
_entity_poly.entity_id
_entity_poly.type
_entity_poly.pdbx_seq_one_letter_code
_entity_poly.pdbx_strand_id
1 'polypeptide(L)'
;MLEQGFWPKSHLAAPSAEALREEVELIKSLGFNAVRIHQKVEDPRFLYWADRLGLLVWGEMANAYAFDARAVDRFTREWLSVVKRDRSHPSIVTWTPLNESWGVADIALREDQRHYASALYHLTKAIDPSRPVISND
;
A
#
# COMPACT_ATOMS: atom_id res chain seq x y z
N MET A 1 4.41 1.49 -12.95
CA MET A 1 5.60 0.69 -12.57
C MET A 1 5.33 0.00 -11.24
N LEU A 2 5.88 -1.20 -10.99
CA LEU A 2 5.80 -1.88 -9.69
C LEU A 2 7.07 -1.58 -8.88
N GLU A 3 6.91 -0.84 -7.78
CA GLU A 3 7.99 -0.32 -6.93
C GLU A 3 8.26 -1.29 -5.79
N GLN A 4 9.46 -1.87 -5.77
CA GLN A 4 9.84 -2.94 -4.85
C GLN A 4 10.42 -2.46 -3.52
N GLY A 5 10.68 -1.17 -3.40
CA GLY A 5 11.28 -0.52 -2.25
C GLY A 5 12.72 -0.91 -2.00
N PHE A 6 13.44 -1.44 -2.99
CA PHE A 6 14.75 -2.05 -2.78
C PHE A 6 15.89 -1.02 -2.78
N TRP A 7 16.56 -0.92 -1.63
CA TRP A 7 17.75 -0.14 -1.40
C TRP A 7 18.95 -1.07 -1.13
N PRO A 8 20.05 -0.99 -1.90
CA PRO A 8 21.14 -1.98 -1.85
C PRO A 8 21.77 -2.22 -0.47
N LYS A 9 21.75 -1.24 0.43
CA LYS A 9 22.39 -1.31 1.76
C LYS A 9 21.42 -1.59 2.90
N SER A 10 20.18 -1.16 2.75
CA SER A 10 19.18 -1.09 3.83
C SER A 10 17.93 -1.92 3.53
N HIS A 11 17.90 -2.56 2.36
CA HIS A 11 16.79 -3.33 1.83
C HIS A 11 15.53 -2.50 1.63
N LEU A 12 14.76 -2.20 2.68
CA LEU A 12 13.44 -1.55 2.55
C LEU A 12 13.40 -0.10 3.05
N ALA A 13 14.49 0.37 3.69
CA ALA A 13 14.55 1.74 4.19
C ALA A 13 15.36 2.63 3.25
N ALA A 14 14.78 3.75 2.81
CA ALA A 14 15.52 4.71 1.99
C ALA A 14 16.74 5.28 2.75
N PRO A 15 17.87 5.51 2.07
CA PRO A 15 19.11 5.96 2.70
C PRO A 15 19.06 7.43 3.16
N SER A 16 18.16 8.24 2.60
CA SER A 16 17.94 9.63 3.00
C SER A 16 16.56 10.14 2.55
N ALA A 17 16.18 11.33 3.02
CA ALA A 17 14.96 11.99 2.56
C ALA A 17 15.07 12.41 1.08
N GLU A 18 16.27 12.79 0.64
CA GLU A 18 16.59 13.18 -0.72
C GLU A 18 16.47 11.98 -1.67
N ALA A 19 16.88 10.79 -1.23
CA ALA A 19 16.75 9.57 -2.03
C ALA A 19 15.29 9.26 -2.41
N LEU A 20 14.33 9.54 -1.53
CA LEU A 20 12.90 9.39 -1.83
C LEU A 20 12.43 10.37 -2.92
N ARG A 21 13.01 11.58 -2.97
CA ARG A 21 12.73 12.53 -4.05
C ARG A 21 13.33 12.06 -5.37
N GLU A 22 14.60 11.67 -5.34
CA GLU A 22 15.34 11.17 -6.49
C GLU A 22 14.65 9.96 -7.10
N GLU A 23 14.08 9.09 -6.27
CA GLU A 23 13.27 7.96 -6.72
C GLU A 23 12.02 8.42 -7.50
N VAL A 24 11.23 9.37 -6.98
CA VAL A 24 10.07 9.92 -7.72
C VAL A 24 10.50 10.58 -9.04
N GLU A 25 11.59 11.35 -9.03
CA GLU A 25 12.15 11.98 -10.23
C GLU A 25 12.61 10.92 -11.25
N LEU A 26 13.25 9.85 -10.80
CA LEU A 26 13.69 8.74 -11.63
C LEU A 26 12.49 8.04 -12.28
N ILE A 27 11.47 7.68 -11.50
CA ILE A 27 10.23 7.06 -12.01
C ILE A 27 9.63 7.91 -13.13
N LYS A 28 9.56 9.23 -12.93
CA LYS A 28 9.05 10.15 -13.94
C LYS A 28 9.96 10.28 -15.16
N SER A 29 11.27 10.33 -14.98
CA SER A 29 12.23 10.41 -16.09
C SER A 29 12.22 9.15 -16.97
N LEU A 30 11.85 8.00 -16.40
CA LEU A 30 11.58 6.77 -17.14
C LEU A 30 10.24 6.78 -17.89
N GLY A 31 9.45 7.86 -17.79
CA GLY A 31 8.20 8.05 -18.52
C GLY A 31 6.95 7.50 -17.85
N PHE A 32 7.05 7.02 -16.60
CA PHE A 32 5.88 6.55 -15.87
C PHE A 32 5.07 7.70 -15.27
N ASN A 33 3.75 7.57 -15.32
CA ASN A 33 2.79 8.47 -14.69
C ASN A 33 2.16 7.88 -13.41
N ALA A 34 2.37 6.58 -13.16
CA ALA A 34 1.82 5.86 -12.03
C ALA A 34 2.78 4.79 -11.49
N VAL A 35 2.73 4.59 -10.18
CA VAL A 35 3.48 3.59 -9.45
C VAL A 35 2.57 2.80 -8.52
N ARG A 36 2.80 1.49 -8.42
CA ARG A 36 2.22 0.63 -7.41
C ARG A 36 3.30 0.28 -6.41
N ILE A 37 3.09 0.66 -5.15
CA ILE A 37 3.96 0.28 -4.05
C ILE A 37 3.74 -1.20 -3.77
N HIS A 38 4.79 -2.00 -3.75
CA HIS A 38 4.66 -3.45 -3.55
C HIS A 38 4.97 -3.86 -2.11
N GLN A 39 4.03 -4.54 -1.46
CA GLN A 39 4.23 -5.20 -0.17
C GLN A 39 4.88 -4.35 0.93
N LYS A 40 4.65 -3.03 0.90
CA LYS A 40 5.11 -2.07 1.91
C LYS A 40 4.18 -0.88 1.97
N VAL A 41 4.26 -0.15 3.08
CA VAL A 41 3.69 1.19 3.21
C VAL A 41 4.80 2.18 2.93
N GLU A 42 4.54 3.15 2.06
CA GLU A 42 5.56 4.10 1.68
C GLU A 42 5.81 5.18 2.75
N ASP A 43 7.03 5.73 2.75
CA ASP A 43 7.38 6.89 3.56
C ASP A 43 6.54 8.12 3.14
N PRO A 44 5.92 8.86 4.08
CA PRO A 44 5.16 10.08 3.75
C PRO A 44 5.94 11.12 2.95
N ARG A 45 7.29 11.13 3.04
CA ARG A 45 8.14 12.04 2.26
C ARG A 45 8.17 11.65 0.78
N PHE A 46 8.11 10.37 0.43
CA PHE A 46 7.91 9.96 -0.96
C PHE A 46 6.54 10.42 -1.46
N LEU A 47 5.48 10.20 -0.68
CA LEU A 47 4.12 10.62 -1.03
C LEU A 47 4.03 12.14 -1.22
N TYR A 48 4.71 12.91 -0.37
CA TYR A 48 4.86 14.36 -0.54
C TYR A 48 5.50 14.71 -1.90
N TRP A 49 6.57 14.03 -2.31
CA TRP A 49 7.19 14.28 -3.62
C TRP A 49 6.31 13.79 -4.77
N ALA A 50 5.60 12.68 -4.62
CA ALA A 50 4.63 12.20 -5.60
C ALA A 50 3.51 13.22 -5.83
N ASP A 51 2.99 13.84 -4.77
CA ASP A 51 2.02 14.94 -4.87
C ASP A 51 2.60 16.14 -5.63
N ARG A 52 3.81 16.58 -5.25
CA ARG A 52 4.43 17.81 -5.77
C ARG A 52 4.89 17.67 -7.22
N LEU A 53 5.43 16.51 -7.57
CA LEU A 53 5.99 16.25 -8.89
C LEU A 53 4.94 15.67 -9.83
N GLY A 54 3.80 15.18 -9.33
CA GLY A 54 2.71 14.61 -10.12
C GLY A 54 3.01 13.18 -10.56
N LEU A 55 2.96 12.25 -9.60
CA LEU A 55 3.04 10.80 -9.81
C LEU A 55 1.83 10.15 -9.13
N LEU A 56 1.07 9.33 -9.85
CA LEU A 56 -0.05 8.60 -9.26
C LEU A 56 0.45 7.39 -8.49
N VAL A 57 -0.13 7.11 -7.32
CA VAL A 57 0.31 6.06 -6.40
C VAL A 57 -0.86 5.11 -6.12
N TRP A 58 -0.60 3.81 -6.21
CA TRP A 58 -1.41 2.79 -5.56
C TRP A 58 -0.78 2.46 -4.22
N GLY A 59 -1.50 2.78 -3.14
CA GLY A 59 -1.06 2.52 -1.77
C GLY A 59 -1.35 1.08 -1.37
N GLU A 60 -0.33 0.39 -0.88
CA GLU A 60 -0.38 -1.01 -0.47
C GLU A 60 0.13 -1.18 0.97
N MET A 61 0.12 -2.41 1.49
CA MET A 61 0.69 -2.78 2.78
C MET A 61 1.33 -4.18 2.72
N ALA A 62 2.35 -4.40 3.55
CA ALA A 62 2.93 -5.73 3.74
C ALA A 62 1.90 -6.69 4.34
N ASN A 63 1.67 -7.83 3.70
CA ASN A 63 0.71 -8.82 4.19
C ASN A 63 1.37 -9.86 5.11
N ALA A 64 0.56 -10.44 6.00
CA ALA A 64 1.02 -11.51 6.87
C ALA A 64 1.27 -12.80 6.07
N TYR A 65 2.24 -13.61 6.49
CA TYR A 65 2.47 -14.92 5.87
C TYR A 65 1.33 -15.91 6.17
N ALA A 66 0.86 -15.94 7.42
CA ALA A 66 -0.16 -16.87 7.90
C ALA A 66 -1.42 -16.15 8.40
N PHE A 67 -2.57 -16.77 8.17
CA PHE A 67 -3.85 -16.30 8.69
C PHE A 67 -4.09 -16.83 10.11
N ASP A 68 -4.06 -15.93 11.09
CA ASP A 68 -4.50 -16.17 12.46
C ASP A 68 -5.21 -14.93 13.03
N ALA A 69 -5.86 -15.06 14.19
CA ALA A 69 -6.58 -13.94 14.81
C ALA A 69 -5.67 -12.74 15.15
N ARG A 70 -4.39 -13.00 15.42
CA ARG A 70 -3.39 -11.96 15.72
C ARG A 70 -3.01 -11.19 14.46
N ALA A 71 -2.86 -11.86 13.33
CA ALA A 71 -2.60 -11.26 12.03
C ALA A 71 -3.79 -10.36 11.62
N VAL A 72 -5.03 -10.85 11.79
CA VAL A 72 -6.25 -10.07 11.54
C VAL A 72 -6.28 -8.80 12.40
N ASP A 73 -6.06 -8.91 13.71
CA ASP A 73 -6.09 -7.73 14.62
C ASP A 73 -4.98 -6.71 14.28
N ARG A 74 -3.73 -7.17 14.14
CA ARG A 74 -2.59 -6.28 13.89
C ARG A 74 -2.67 -5.59 12.54
N PHE A 75 -2.90 -6.37 11.47
CA PHE A 75 -2.98 -5.83 10.13
C PHE A 75 -4.14 -4.82 10.04
N THR A 76 -5.31 -5.15 10.58
CA THR A 76 -6.45 -4.21 10.54
C THR A 76 -6.10 -2.89 11.23
N ARG A 77 -5.52 -2.92 12.43
CA ARG A 77 -5.17 -1.69 13.15
C ARG A 77 -4.15 -0.83 12.39
N GLU A 78 -3.12 -1.48 11.86
CA GLU A 78 -2.06 -0.80 11.11
C GLU A 78 -2.59 -0.25 9.79
N TRP A 79 -3.31 -1.04 9.00
CA TRP A 79 -3.93 -0.62 7.74
C TRP A 79 -4.85 0.59 7.92
N LEU A 80 -5.74 0.57 8.92
CA LEU A 80 -6.62 1.72 9.16
C LEU A 80 -5.83 2.96 9.61
N SER A 81 -4.68 2.78 10.25
CA SER A 81 -3.79 3.89 10.62
C SER A 81 -3.10 4.48 9.38
N VAL A 82 -2.66 3.63 8.45
CA VAL A 82 -2.07 4.02 7.15
C VAL A 82 -3.07 4.83 6.33
N VAL A 83 -4.28 4.30 6.10
CA VAL A 83 -5.30 5.00 5.31
C VAL A 83 -5.64 6.36 5.94
N LYS A 84 -5.77 6.44 7.28
CA LYS A 84 -6.02 7.71 7.98
C LYS A 84 -4.88 8.72 7.81
N ARG A 85 -3.63 8.25 7.89
CA ARG A 85 -2.41 9.08 7.73
C ARG A 85 -2.33 9.62 6.31
N ASP A 86 -2.57 8.76 5.32
CA ASP A 86 -2.17 9.01 3.94
C ASP A 86 -3.30 9.48 3.01
N ARG A 87 -4.57 9.38 3.41
CA ARG A 87 -5.74 9.83 2.60
C ARG A 87 -5.70 11.29 2.15
N SER A 88 -4.88 12.13 2.78
CA SER A 88 -4.71 13.54 2.40
C SER A 88 -3.75 13.73 1.22
N HIS A 89 -3.02 12.70 0.80
CA HIS A 89 -2.17 12.73 -0.40
C HIS A 89 -3.03 12.55 -1.66
N PRO A 90 -3.17 13.58 -2.52
CA PRO A 90 -3.90 13.46 -3.78
C PRO A 90 -3.21 12.53 -4.80
N SER A 91 -1.91 12.27 -4.67
CA SER A 91 -1.19 11.30 -5.50
C SER A 91 -1.71 9.88 -5.33
N ILE A 92 -2.17 9.51 -4.14
CA ILE A 92 -2.77 8.20 -3.91
C ILE A 92 -4.11 8.18 -4.62
N VAL A 93 -4.28 7.24 -5.55
CA VAL A 93 -5.51 7.08 -6.33
C VAL A 93 -6.22 5.76 -6.10
N THR A 94 -5.55 4.77 -5.52
CA THR A 94 -6.11 3.44 -5.24
C THR A 94 -5.52 2.89 -3.96
N TRP A 95 -6.32 2.12 -3.21
CA TRP A 95 -5.87 1.35 -2.05
C TRP A 95 -5.92 -0.15 -2.32
N THR A 96 -4.86 -0.86 -1.95
CA THR A 96 -4.75 -2.32 -2.05
C THR A 96 -4.33 -2.90 -0.70
N PRO A 97 -5.27 -3.31 0.17
CA PRO A 97 -4.91 -3.91 1.46
C PRO A 97 -4.23 -5.28 1.31
N LEU A 98 -4.74 -6.17 0.45
CA LEU A 98 -4.17 -7.51 0.26
C LEU A 98 -3.66 -7.68 -1.17
N ASN A 99 -2.58 -8.43 -1.33
CA ASN A 99 -1.95 -8.79 -2.60
C ASN A 99 -1.89 -10.31 -2.71
N GLU A 100 -2.26 -10.88 -3.86
CA GLU A 100 -2.05 -12.30 -4.22
C GLU A 100 -2.51 -13.29 -3.13
N SER A 101 -3.56 -12.92 -2.38
CA SER A 101 -4.09 -13.68 -1.25
C SER A 101 -3.10 -13.91 -0.09
N TRP A 102 -2.02 -13.12 0.02
CA TRP A 102 -1.14 -13.16 1.18
C TRP A 102 -1.92 -12.80 2.45
N GLY A 103 -1.73 -13.60 3.49
CA GLY A 103 -2.50 -13.52 4.73
C GLY A 103 -3.90 -14.10 4.63
N VAL A 104 -4.33 -14.57 3.45
CA VAL A 104 -5.62 -15.24 3.18
C VAL A 104 -5.45 -16.34 2.12
N ALA A 105 -4.44 -17.19 2.27
CA ALA A 105 -4.01 -18.14 1.23
C ALA A 105 -5.09 -19.16 0.79
N ASP A 106 -6.08 -19.44 1.64
CA ASP A 106 -7.16 -20.39 1.39
C ASP A 106 -8.49 -19.70 1.11
N ILE A 107 -8.50 -18.43 0.68
CA ILE A 107 -9.70 -17.60 0.53
C ILE A 107 -10.81 -18.25 -0.32
N ALA A 108 -10.44 -19.10 -1.29
CA ALA A 108 -11.38 -19.87 -2.08
C ALA A 108 -12.16 -20.92 -1.25
N LEU A 109 -11.52 -21.50 -0.22
CA LEU A 109 -12.05 -22.60 0.58
C LEU A 109 -12.56 -22.16 1.95
N ARG A 110 -12.01 -21.06 2.48
CA ARG A 110 -12.25 -20.59 3.84
C ARG A 110 -13.09 -19.33 3.91
N GLU A 111 -14.25 -19.44 4.56
CA GLU A 111 -15.22 -18.35 4.67
C GLU A 111 -14.73 -17.21 5.58
N ASP A 112 -14.02 -17.53 6.66
CA ASP A 112 -13.44 -16.53 7.55
C ASP A 112 -12.40 -15.63 6.86
N GLN A 113 -11.62 -16.18 5.93
CA GLN A 113 -10.70 -15.40 5.11
C GLN A 113 -11.44 -14.49 4.11
N ARG A 114 -12.55 -14.94 3.51
CA ARG A 114 -13.42 -14.10 2.66
C ARG A 114 -14.08 -12.98 3.44
N HIS A 115 -14.57 -13.27 4.64
CA HIS A 115 -15.11 -12.27 5.55
C HIS A 115 -14.06 -11.21 5.88
N TYR A 116 -12.83 -11.63 6.14
CA TYR A 116 -11.74 -10.71 6.44
C TYR A 116 -11.41 -9.78 5.26
N ALA A 117 -11.21 -10.32 4.06
CA ALA A 117 -10.95 -9.51 2.87
C ALA A 117 -12.10 -8.52 2.57
N SER A 118 -13.35 -8.96 2.71
CA SER A 118 -14.54 -8.11 2.53
C SER A 118 -14.63 -7.01 3.60
N ALA A 119 -14.29 -7.34 4.86
CA ALA A 119 -14.26 -6.37 5.94
C ALA A 119 -13.21 -5.27 5.70
N LEU A 120 -12.00 -5.63 5.24
CA LEU A 120 -10.96 -4.66 4.90
C LEU A 120 -11.42 -3.70 3.80
N TYR A 121 -12.10 -4.20 2.76
CA TYR A 121 -12.69 -3.36 1.72
C TYR A 121 -13.67 -2.34 2.32
N HIS A 122 -14.66 -2.80 3.09
CA HIS A 122 -15.70 -1.93 3.64
C HIS A 122 -15.15 -0.93 4.67
N LEU A 123 -14.22 -1.36 5.53
CA LEU A 123 -13.55 -0.47 6.49
C LEU A 123 -12.74 0.62 5.77
N THR A 124 -12.04 0.27 4.69
CA THR A 124 -11.29 1.23 3.88
C THR A 124 -12.23 2.25 3.25
N LYS A 125 -13.32 1.80 2.61
CA LYS A 125 -14.34 2.68 2.02
C LYS A 125 -15.03 3.59 3.05
N ALA A 126 -15.17 3.13 4.29
CA ALA A 126 -15.75 3.94 5.36
C ALA A 126 -14.82 5.09 5.81
N ILE A 127 -13.51 4.89 5.76
CA ILE A 127 -12.50 5.91 6.13
C ILE A 127 -12.21 6.84 4.95
N ASP A 128 -12.10 6.27 3.76
CA ASP A 128 -11.84 6.99 2.52
C ASP A 128 -12.79 6.53 1.40
N PRO A 129 -13.97 7.15 1.29
CA PRO A 129 -14.93 6.80 0.25
C PRO A 129 -14.50 7.31 -1.14
N SER A 130 -13.52 8.21 -1.22
CA SER A 130 -13.18 8.95 -2.44
C SER A 130 -12.36 8.16 -3.45
N ARG A 131 -11.75 7.05 -3.03
CA ARG A 131 -10.83 6.25 -3.85
C ARG A 131 -11.35 4.82 -4.07
N PRO A 132 -11.04 4.19 -5.22
CA PRO A 132 -11.17 2.75 -5.42
C PRO A 132 -10.37 1.95 -4.39
N VAL A 133 -10.87 0.75 -4.07
CA VAL A 133 -10.22 -0.22 -3.19
C VAL A 133 -10.19 -1.56 -3.90
N ILE A 134 -8.99 -2.09 -4.13
CA ILE A 134 -8.75 -3.42 -4.70
C ILE A 134 -8.47 -4.35 -3.51
N SER A 135 -9.47 -5.11 -3.08
CA SER A 135 -9.37 -5.88 -1.83
C SER A 135 -8.30 -6.96 -1.87
N ASN A 136 -8.06 -7.53 -3.05
CA ASN A 136 -7.04 -8.52 -3.35
C ASN A 136 -6.69 -8.39 -4.83
N ASP A 137 -5.42 -8.18 -5.12
CA ASP A 137 -4.84 -8.16 -6.47
C ASP A 137 -4.46 -9.57 -6.93
#